data_AF-A0AAT9M0R3-F1
#
_entry.id   AF-A0AAT9M0R3-F1
#
_cell.length_a   1.000
_cell.length_b   1.000
_cell.length_c   1.000
_cell.angle_alpha   90.00
_cell.angle_beta   90.00
_cell.angle_gamma   90.00
#
_symmetry.space_group_name_H-M   'P 1'
#
loop_
_entity.id
_entity.type
_entity.pdbx_description
1 polymer ?
#
loop_
_entity_poly.entity_id
_entity_poly.type
_entity_poly.pdbx_seq_one_letter_code
_entity_poly.pdbx_strand_id
1 'polypeptide(L)'
;MEQGESDERAVARELLEETGLRVIVGHLIGSVSRPSPVGVFDIHDYSCQAIGGTLRAGDDAADAAWVDAETFATLERLNLLTDGLADALTSWNVLPS
;
A
#
# COMPACT_ATOMS: atom_id res chain seq x y z
N MET A 1 -3.02 7.28 -12.30
CA MET A 1 -2.79 6.61 -13.60
C MET A 1 -2.73 7.63 -14.73
N GLU A 2 -1.54 7.85 -15.28
CA GLU A 2 -1.42 8.57 -16.55
C GLU A 2 -2.01 7.73 -17.69
N GLN A 3 -2.63 8.36 -18.70
CA GLN A 3 -3.23 7.62 -19.82
C GLN A 3 -2.17 6.79 -20.55
N GLY A 4 -2.32 5.46 -20.50
CA GLY A 4 -1.43 4.50 -21.17
C GLY A 4 -0.25 4.01 -20.33
N GLU A 5 -0.16 4.41 -19.05
CA GLU A 5 0.81 3.85 -18.10
C GLU A 5 0.34 2.48 -17.60
N SER A 6 1.26 1.52 -17.47
CA SER A 6 0.95 0.22 -16.86
C SER A 6 0.90 0.34 -15.33
N ASP A 7 0.16 -0.54 -14.67
CA ASP A 7 0.02 -0.53 -13.21
C ASP A 7 1.38 -0.58 -12.51
N GLU A 8 2.32 -1.37 -13.03
CA GLU A 8 3.65 -1.51 -12.44
C GLU A 8 4.45 -0.20 -12.51
N ARG A 9 4.29 0.57 -13.58
CA ARG A 9 4.96 1.86 -13.72
C ARG A 9 4.35 2.90 -12.78
N ALA A 10 3.03 2.93 -12.68
CA ALA A 10 2.33 3.83 -11.78
C ALA A 10 2.68 3.53 -10.31
N VAL A 11 2.63 2.27 -9.89
CA VAL A 11 2.99 1.85 -8.52
C VAL A 11 4.44 2.22 -8.21
N ALA A 12 5.38 1.98 -9.13
CA ALA A 12 6.78 2.34 -8.91
C ALA A 12 7.01 3.86 -8.78
N ARG A 13 6.26 4.67 -9.57
CA ARG A 13 6.30 6.13 -9.48
C ARG A 13 5.70 6.62 -8.17
N GLU A 14 4.50 6.15 -7.81
CA GLU A 14 3.78 6.57 -6.61
C GLU A 14 4.56 6.22 -5.35
N LEU A 15 5.10 5.00 -5.24
CA LEU A 15 5.95 4.63 -4.10
C LEU A 15 7.21 5.51 -3.99
N LEU A 16 7.78 5.96 -5.11
CA LEU A 16 8.92 6.89 -5.06
C LEU A 16 8.49 8.29 -4.58
N GLU A 17 7.35 8.78 -5.03
CA GLU A 17 6.80 10.09 -4.67
C GLU A 17 6.35 10.14 -3.20
N GLU A 18 5.57 9.16 -2.77
CA GLU A 18 4.89 9.11 -1.47
C GLU A 18 5.76 8.51 -0.35
N THR A 19 6.73 7.66 -0.67
CA THR A 19 7.57 6.99 0.35
C THR A 19 9.07 7.23 0.20
N GLY A 20 9.51 7.81 -0.93
CA GLY A 20 10.93 7.96 -1.25
C GLY A 20 11.65 6.65 -1.62
N LEU A 21 10.92 5.54 -1.76
CA LEU A 21 11.49 4.22 -2.06
C LEU A 21 11.50 3.94 -3.55
N ARG A 22 12.59 3.33 -4.02
CA ARG A 22 12.64 2.68 -5.34
C ARG A 22 12.36 1.20 -5.15
N VAL A 23 11.42 0.67 -5.92
CA VAL A 23 10.97 -0.71 -5.79
C VAL A 23 11.07 -1.50 -7.09
N ILE A 24 11.13 -2.82 -6.98
CA ILE A 24 10.74 -3.75 -8.03
C ILE A 24 9.29 -4.16 -7.74
N VAL A 25 8.38 -3.83 -8.66
CA VAL A 25 6.97 -4.24 -8.58
C VAL A 25 6.84 -5.68 -9.05
N GLY A 26 6.19 -6.49 -8.22
CA GLY A 26 5.93 -7.90 -8.45
C GLY A 26 4.52 -8.16 -8.95
N HIS A 27 3.95 -9.28 -8.55
CA HIS A 27 2.61 -9.70 -8.95
C HIS A 27 1.53 -8.99 -8.12
N LEU A 28 0.34 -8.89 -8.71
CA LEU A 28 -0.91 -8.50 -8.03
C LEU A 28 -1.20 -9.50 -6.90
N ILE A 29 -1.35 -8.99 -5.69
CA ILE A 29 -1.70 -9.76 -4.48
C ILE A 29 -3.21 -9.87 -4.35
N GLY A 30 -3.93 -8.79 -4.62
CA GLY A 30 -5.38 -8.77 -4.58
C GLY A 30 -5.94 -7.40 -4.95
N SER A 31 -7.26 -7.30 -4.89
CA SER A 31 -7.97 -6.06 -5.15
C SER A 31 -9.08 -5.84 -4.15
N VAL A 32 -9.38 -4.58 -3.85
CA VAL A 32 -10.55 -4.17 -3.08
C VAL A 32 -11.34 -3.11 -3.83
N SER A 33 -12.67 -3.21 -3.77
CA SER A 33 -13.56 -2.17 -4.30
C SER A 33 -14.04 -1.30 -3.15
N ARG A 34 -13.78 0.01 -3.22
CA ARG A 34 -14.16 0.98 -2.18
C ARG A 34 -15.13 2.02 -2.72
N PRO A 35 -16.31 2.22 -2.10
CA PRO A 35 -17.20 3.31 -2.46
C PRO A 35 -16.58 4.66 -2.08
N SER A 36 -16.88 5.67 -2.89
CA SER A 36 -16.45 7.06 -2.72
C SER A 36 -17.52 8.00 -3.28
N PRO A 37 -17.55 9.29 -2.88
CA PRO A 37 -18.52 10.25 -3.42
C PRO A 37 -18.57 10.34 -4.95
N VAL A 38 -17.50 9.95 -5.65
CA VAL A 38 -17.40 10.03 -7.12
C VAL A 38 -17.58 8.69 -7.84
N GLY A 39 -17.86 7.60 -7.11
CA GLY A 39 -18.03 6.26 -7.69
C GLY A 39 -17.42 5.16 -6.81
N VAL A 40 -17.19 4.00 -7.39
CA VAL A 40 -16.46 2.91 -6.74
C VAL A 40 -15.04 2.91 -7.30
N PHE A 41 -14.06 2.92 -6.41
CA PHE A 41 -12.65 2.74 -6.76
C PHE A 41 -12.29 1.27 -6.65
N ASP A 42 -11.79 0.70 -7.75
CA ASP A 42 -11.15 -0.60 -7.73
C ASP A 42 -9.65 -0.39 -7.50
N ILE A 43 -9.19 -0.82 -6.32
CA ILE A 43 -7.80 -0.67 -5.86
C ILE A 43 -7.11 -2.00 -6.07
N HIS A 44 -5.95 -1.97 -6.75
CA HIS A 44 -5.13 -3.14 -7.06
C HIS A 44 -3.84 -3.09 -6.24
N ASP A 45 -3.62 -4.08 -5.39
CA ASP A 45 -2.49 -4.14 -4.46
C ASP A 45 -1.40 -5.08 -4.98
N TYR A 46 -0.19 -4.56 -5.21
CA TYR A 46 0.93 -5.31 -5.78
C TYR A 46 2.01 -5.59 -4.73
N SER A 47 2.63 -6.76 -4.82
CA SER A 47 3.87 -7.02 -4.10
C SER A 47 4.97 -6.09 -4.58
N CYS A 48 5.74 -5.52 -3.66
CA CYS A 48 6.85 -4.63 -3.99
C CYS A 48 8.08 -4.97 -3.15
N GLN A 49 9.25 -5.02 -3.79
CA GLN A 49 10.53 -5.16 -3.10
C GLN A 49 11.30 -3.85 -3.16
N ALA A 50 11.56 -3.23 -2.01
CA ALA A 50 12.44 -2.07 -1.93
C ALA A 50 13.88 -2.43 -2.33
N ILE A 51 14.42 -1.69 -3.29
CA ILE A 51 15.80 -1.86 -3.81
C ILE A 51 16.68 -0.63 -3.56
N GLY A 52 16.14 0.40 -2.93
CA GLY A 52 16.90 1.56 -2.46
C GLY A 52 16.01 2.77 -2.18
N GLY A 53 16.65 3.90 -1.91
CA GLY A 53 15.97 5.11 -1.44
C GLY A 53 16.04 5.23 0.08
N THR A 54 15.29 6.17 0.64
CA THR A 54 15.19 6.37 2.09
C THR A 54 13.74 6.62 2.40
N LEU A 55 13.19 5.80 3.30
CA LEU A 55 11.80 5.92 3.71
C LEU A 55 11.55 7.30 4.29
N ARG A 56 10.54 7.98 3.76
CA ARG A 56 10.07 9.29 4.20
C ARG A 56 8.60 9.43 3.81
N ALA A 57 7.83 10.20 4.56
CA ALA A 57 6.50 10.56 4.13
C ALA A 57 6.54 11.52 2.92
N GLY A 58 5.63 11.32 1.99
CA GLY A 58 5.26 12.24 0.93
C GLY A 58 4.50 13.45 1.48
N ASP A 59 3.94 14.27 0.60
CA ASP A 59 3.11 15.41 0.98
C ASP A 59 1.68 15.00 1.39
N ASP A 60 1.30 13.78 1.08
CA ASP A 60 0.02 13.14 1.35
C ASP A 60 -0.02 12.38 2.69
N ALA A 61 1.14 12.20 3.34
CA ALA A 61 1.27 11.50 4.61
C ALA A 61 1.99 12.35 5.67
N ALA A 62 1.63 12.16 6.94
CA ALA A 62 2.28 12.84 8.06
C ALA A 62 3.57 12.13 8.52
N ASP A 63 3.66 10.82 8.31
CA ASP A 63 4.79 9.98 8.70
C ASP A 63 4.83 8.69 7.86
N ALA A 64 5.99 8.03 7.80
CA ALA A 64 6.19 6.76 7.12
C ALA A 64 7.09 5.82 7.94
N ALA A 65 6.60 4.61 8.19
CA ALA A 65 7.30 3.61 9.01
C ALA A 65 7.20 2.20 8.42
N TRP A 66 8.21 1.38 8.68
CA TRP A 66 8.10 -0.06 8.51
C TRP A 66 7.34 -0.65 9.70
N VAL A 67 6.41 -1.56 9.43
CA VAL A 67 5.52 -2.16 10.42
C VAL A 67 5.71 -3.67 10.42
N ASP A 68 6.07 -4.23 11.57
CA ASP A 68 6.16 -5.68 11.79
C ASP A 68 4.83 -6.25 12.29
N ALA A 69 4.77 -7.57 12.48
CA ALA A 69 3.57 -8.28 12.92
C ALA A 69 3.02 -7.77 14.26
N GLU A 70 3.90 -7.47 15.23
CA GLU A 70 3.50 -7.02 16.57
C GLU A 70 2.93 -5.59 16.53
N THR A 71 3.58 -4.70 15.79
CA THR A 71 3.12 -3.33 15.58
C THR A 71 1.80 -3.32 14.83
N PHE A 72 1.66 -4.14 13.78
CA PHE A 72 0.42 -4.28 13.01
C PHE A 72 -0.75 -4.71 13.90
N ALA A 73 -0.56 -5.78 14.69
CA ALA A 73 -1.58 -6.28 15.62
C ALA A 73 -1.96 -5.24 16.69
N THR A 74 -1.00 -4.41 17.12
CA THR A 74 -1.28 -3.30 18.04
C THR A 74 -2.13 -2.22 17.38
N LEU A 75 -1.81 -1.82 16.15
CA LEU A 75 -2.59 -0.83 15.40
C LEU A 75 -4.02 -1.33 15.12
N GLU A 76 -4.18 -2.60 14.76
CA GLU A 76 -5.48 -3.24 14.56
C GLU A 76 -6.33 -3.21 15.83
N ARG A 77 -5.78 -3.68 16.96
CA ARG A 77 -6.47 -3.71 18.26
C ARG A 77 -6.88 -2.33 18.75
N LEU A 78 -6.11 -1.30 18.41
CA LEU A 78 -6.41 0.09 18.76
C LEU A 78 -7.31 0.79 17.73
N ASN A 79 -7.74 0.10 16.68
CA ASN A 79 -8.55 0.65 15.58
C ASN A 79 -7.87 1.87 14.91
N LEU A 80 -6.56 1.77 14.70
CA LEU A 80 -5.72 2.78 14.06
C LEU A 80 -5.36 2.43 12.61
N LEU A 81 -5.78 1.26 12.13
CA LEU A 81 -5.66 0.89 10.72
C LEU A 81 -6.78 1.51 9.90
N THR A 82 -6.53 1.71 8.62
CA THR A 82 -7.57 2.04 7.65
C THR A 82 -8.61 0.92 7.61
N ASP A 83 -9.90 1.29 7.58
CA ASP A 83 -11.01 0.34 7.51
C ASP A 83 -10.79 -0.70 6.40
N GLY A 84 -10.99 -1.98 6.74
CA GLY A 84 -10.87 -3.12 5.84
C GLY A 84 -9.43 -3.56 5.48
N LEU A 85 -8.38 -2.88 5.97
CA LEU A 85 -6.99 -3.25 5.68
C LEU A 85 -6.65 -4.64 6.25
N ALA A 86 -6.95 -4.89 7.52
CA ALA A 86 -6.63 -6.17 8.16
C ALA A 86 -7.39 -7.35 7.53
N ASP A 87 -8.67 -7.16 7.21
CA ASP A 87 -9.47 -8.18 6.52
C ASP A 87 -8.90 -8.51 5.14
N ALA A 88 -8.52 -7.49 4.36
CA ALA A 88 -7.93 -7.68 3.04
C ALA A 88 -6.61 -8.47 3.12
N LEU A 89 -5.65 -8.02 3.93
CA LEU A 89 -4.35 -8.67 4.09
C LEU A 89 -4.47 -10.11 4.64
N THR A 90 -5.42 -10.34 5.55
CA THR A 90 -5.73 -11.67 6.07
C THR A 90 -6.30 -12.58 4.97
N SER A 91 -7.25 -12.07 4.17
CA SER A 91 -7.86 -12.84 3.08
C SER A 91 -6.88 -13.24 1.98
N TRP A 92 -5.84 -12.42 1.77
CA TRP A 92 -4.76 -12.68 0.83
C TRP A 92 -3.58 -13.45 1.44
N ASN A 93 -3.63 -13.72 2.75
CA ASN A 93 -2.58 -14.41 3.50
C ASN A 93 -1.19 -13.74 3.39
N VAL A 94 -1.17 -12.41 3.55
CA VAL A 94 0.04 -11.55 3.42
C VAL A 94 0.23 -10.61 4.61
N LEU A 95 -0.24 -10.98 5.80
CA LEU A 95 0.04 -10.21 7.01
C LEU A 95 1.56 -10.08 7.23
N PRO A 96 2.03 -8.95 7.81
CA PRO A 96 3.44 -8.76 8.13
C PRO A 96 3.99 -9.91 8.98
N SER A 97 5.23 -10.32 8.69
CA SER A 97 5.94 -11.40 9.38
C SER A 97 6.89 -10.89 10.45
#